data_AF-A0A839IWZ2-F1
#
_entry.id   AF-A0A839IWZ2-F1
#
_cell.length_a   1.000
_cell.length_b   1.000
_cell.length_c   1.000
_cell.angle_alpha   90.00
_cell.angle_beta   90.00
_cell.angle_gamma   90.00
#
_symmetry.space_group_name_H-M   'P 1'
#
loop_
_entity.id
_entity.type
_entity.pdbx_description
1 polymer ?
#
loop_
_entity_poly.entity_id
_entity_poly.type
_entity_poly.pdbx_seq_one_letter_code
_entity_poly.pdbx_strand_id
1 'polypeptide(L)'
;FPVGTTTNTFEVEDASGNTATCSFDVTVTDNEDPTINCPAPINVNVDGGTDGAVVTYTAPVGTDNNASGTVTTTQIAGLPSGSLFPVGTTTNTFEVEDASGNTA
;
A
#
# COMPACT_ATOMS: atom_id res chain seq x y z
N PHE A 1 -12.00 -17.30 -6.12
CA PHE A 1 -12.82 -16.10 -5.85
C PHE A 1 -11.85 -14.95 -5.59
N PRO A 2 -11.98 -13.81 -6.28
CA PRO A 2 -11.17 -12.62 -5.97
C PRO A 2 -11.55 -12.08 -4.57
N VAL A 3 -10.72 -11.19 -4.02
CA VAL A 3 -11.05 -10.42 -2.81
C VAL A 3 -12.39 -9.69 -3.02
N GLY A 4 -13.22 -9.67 -1.98
CA GLY A 4 -14.59 -9.16 -2.01
C GLY A 4 -15.63 -10.29 -1.96
N THR A 5 -16.86 -9.94 -2.34
CA THR A 5 -18.00 -10.87 -2.31
C THR A 5 -18.36 -11.34 -3.70
N THR A 6 -18.42 -12.67 -3.89
CA THR A 6 -18.96 -13.29 -5.10
C THR A 6 -20.28 -14.00 -4.76
N THR A 7 -21.38 -13.53 -5.30
CA THR A 7 -22.68 -14.22 -5.22
C THR A 7 -22.76 -15.28 -6.33
N ASN A 8 -22.91 -16.53 -5.92
CA ASN A 8 -23.10 -17.64 -6.85
C ASN A 8 -24.61 -17.91 -6.96
N THR A 9 -25.14 -17.88 -8.19
CA THR A 9 -26.55 -18.16 -8.46
C THR A 9 -26.66 -19.41 -9.33
N PHE A 10 -27.48 -20.35 -8.90
CA PHE A 10 -27.78 -21.58 -9.60
C PHE A 10 -29.25 -21.56 -10.02
N GLU A 11 -29.52 -21.97 -11.24
CA GLU A 11 -30.86 -22.18 -11.78
C GLU A 11 -31.00 -23.64 -12.18
N VAL A 12 -32.12 -24.26 -11.80
CA VAL A 12 -32.52 -25.58 -12.28
C VAL A 12 -33.80 -25.44 -13.09
N GLU A 13 -33.91 -26.17 -14.19
CA GLU A 13 -35.11 -26.23 -15.05
C GLU A 13 -35.57 -27.68 -15.16
N ASP A 14 -36.87 -27.93 -14.97
CA ASP A 14 -37.46 -29.25 -15.18
C ASP A 14 -37.85 -29.48 -16.66
N ALA A 15 -38.24 -30.73 -16.99
CA ALA A 15 -38.62 -31.08 -18.37
C ALA A 15 -39.89 -30.38 -18.88
N SER A 16 -40.65 -29.73 -18.00
CA SER A 16 -41.83 -28.93 -18.33
C SER A 16 -41.51 -27.44 -18.46
N GLY A 17 -40.24 -27.05 -18.34
CA GLY A 17 -39.76 -25.67 -18.44
C GLY A 17 -39.95 -24.85 -17.16
N ASN A 18 -40.16 -25.50 -16.01
CA ASN A 18 -40.31 -24.79 -14.73
C ASN A 18 -38.93 -24.58 -14.12
N THR A 19 -38.60 -23.34 -13.75
CA THR A 19 -37.30 -23.00 -13.15
C THR A 19 -37.38 -22.75 -11.65
N ALA A 20 -36.28 -23.04 -10.95
CA ALA A 20 -36.06 -22.64 -9.57
C ALA A 20 -34.61 -22.15 -9.39
N THR A 21 -34.42 -21.11 -8.59
CA THR A 21 -33.10 -20.52 -8.34
C THR A 21 -32.70 -20.58 -6.87
N CYS A 22 -31.40 -20.71 -6.63
CA CYS A 22 -30.79 -20.63 -5.29
C CYS A 22 -29.46 -19.89 -5.40
N SER A 23 -29.13 -19.10 -4.37
CA SER A 23 -27.85 -18.40 -4.31
C SER A 23 -27.19 -18.48 -2.94
N PHE A 24 -25.86 -18.31 -2.95
CA PHE A 24 -25.06 -18.11 -1.75
C PHE A 24 -23.86 -17.21 -2.04
N ASP A 25 -23.37 -16.53 -1.01
CA ASP A 25 -22.22 -15.65 -1.09
C ASP A 25 -20.94 -16.37 -0.68
N VAL A 26 -19.85 -16.06 -1.40
CA VAL A 26 -18.48 -16.36 -0.99
C VAL A 26 -17.76 -15.04 -0.76
N THR A 27 -17.33 -14.80 0.47
CA THR A 27 -16.54 -13.62 0.84
C THR A 27 -15.08 -14.02 1.03
N VAL A 28 -14.19 -13.33 0.30
CA VAL A 28 -12.74 -13.43 0.46
C VAL A 28 -12.24 -12.10 1.00
N THR A 29 -11.54 -12.13 2.12
CA THR A 29 -10.90 -10.96 2.73
C THR A 29 -9.39 -11.09 2.63
N ASP A 30 -8.73 -9.95 2.54
CA ASP A 30 -7.28 -9.84 2.62
C ASP A 30 -6.92 -9.07 3.90
N ASN A 31 -6.02 -9.66 4.69
CA ASN A 31 -5.62 -9.20 6.01
C ASN A 31 -4.10 -9.30 6.21
N GLU A 32 -3.36 -9.43 5.11
CA GLU A 32 -1.91 -9.40 5.10
C GLU A 32 -1.47 -7.94 5.01
N ASP A 33 -0.61 -7.50 5.92
CA ASP A 33 -0.05 -6.16 5.83
C ASP A 33 0.93 -6.07 4.65
N PRO A 34 1.00 -4.92 3.95
CA PRO A 34 1.99 -4.72 2.91
C PRO A 34 3.40 -4.67 3.50
N THR A 35 4.41 -4.67 2.63
CA THR A 35 5.81 -4.53 3.00
C THR A 35 6.39 -3.23 2.45
N ILE A 36 7.28 -2.59 3.21
CA ILE A 36 7.99 -1.38 2.81
C ILE A 36 9.50 -1.62 2.75
N ASN A 37 10.12 -1.25 1.62
CA ASN A 37 11.58 -1.26 1.50
C ASN A 37 12.15 0.16 1.56
N CYS A 38 12.77 0.50 2.69
CA CYS A 38 13.39 1.80 2.93
C CYS A 38 14.78 1.90 2.28
N PRO A 39 15.13 3.06 1.67
CA PRO A 39 16.49 3.29 1.20
C PRO A 39 17.50 3.34 2.35
N ALA A 40 18.77 3.11 2.03
CA ALA A 40 19.84 3.29 3.00
C ALA A 40 19.90 4.74 3.51
N PRO A 41 20.38 4.98 4.74
CA PRO A 41 20.57 6.32 5.27
C PRO A 41 21.45 7.17 4.34
N ILE A 42 21.06 8.43 4.16
CA ILE A 42 21.79 9.40 3.33
C ILE A 42 22.64 10.27 4.25
N ASN A 43 23.93 10.37 3.94
CA ASN A 43 24.87 11.24 4.67
C ASN A 43 25.35 12.35 3.72
N VAL A 44 25.12 13.60 4.09
CA VAL A 44 25.57 14.77 3.34
C VAL A 44 26.38 15.66 4.26
N ASN A 45 27.57 16.05 3.80
CA ASN A 45 28.42 17.00 4.50
C ASN A 45 28.09 18.42 4.05
N VAL A 46 28.17 19.37 4.98
CA VAL A 46 27.97 20.79 4.70
C VAL A 46 29.16 21.59 5.18
N ASP A 47 29.43 22.72 4.53
CA ASP A 47 30.52 23.60 4.92
C ASP A 47 30.25 24.25 6.28
N GLY A 48 31.32 24.56 7.01
CA GLY A 48 31.22 25.20 8.33
C GLY A 48 30.46 26.53 8.26
N GLY A 49 29.49 26.71 9.16
CA GLY A 49 28.65 27.91 9.22
C GLY A 49 27.41 27.88 8.34
N THR A 50 27.10 26.74 7.71
CA THR A 50 25.82 26.52 7.02
C THR A 50 24.83 25.77 7.93
N ASP A 51 23.55 26.10 7.80
CA ASP A 51 22.50 25.53 8.65
C ASP A 51 21.96 24.19 8.12
N GLY A 52 22.37 23.75 6.92
CA GLY A 52 21.87 22.53 6.29
C GLY A 52 22.27 22.35 4.83
N ALA A 53 21.72 21.30 4.20
CA ALA A 53 21.89 21.00 2.78
C ALA A 53 20.58 20.60 2.12
N VAL A 54 20.44 20.89 0.83
CA VAL A 54 19.32 20.36 0.03
C VAL A 54 19.59 18.88 -0.25
N VAL A 55 18.67 18.01 0.17
CA VAL A 55 18.82 16.55 0.00
C VAL A 55 17.71 16.03 -0.89
N THR A 56 18.08 15.32 -1.94
CA THR A 56 17.17 14.54 -2.78
C THR A 56 17.30 13.06 -2.48
N TYR A 57 16.17 12.37 -2.45
CA TYR A 57 16.07 10.94 -2.25
C TYR A 57 14.91 10.35 -3.05
N THR A 58 14.98 9.06 -3.34
CA THR A 58 13.87 8.29 -3.88
C THR A 58 13.00 7.82 -2.73
N ALA A 59 11.68 8.00 -2.85
CA ALA A 59 10.75 7.49 -1.85
C ALA A 59 10.89 5.96 -1.69
N PRO A 60 10.62 5.40 -0.50
CA PRO A 60 10.53 3.95 -0.32
C PRO A 60 9.53 3.32 -1.30
N VAL A 61 9.71 2.04 -1.56
CA VAL A 61 8.79 1.27 -2.41
C VAL A 61 8.00 0.33 -1.50
N GLY A 62 6.67 0.49 -1.51
CA GLY A 62 5.74 -0.47 -0.95
C GLY A 62 5.45 -1.61 -1.93
N THR A 63 5.37 -2.83 -1.42
CA THR A 63 4.97 -4.03 -2.19
C THR A 63 4.04 -4.88 -1.36
N ASP A 64 3.14 -5.60 -2.02
CA ASP A 64 2.22 -6.53 -1.38
C ASP A 64 1.97 -7.76 -2.26
N ASN A 65 1.18 -8.71 -1.76
CA ASN A 65 0.76 -9.87 -2.50
C ASN A 65 -0.05 -9.48 -3.75
N ASN A 66 -0.12 -10.38 -4.73
CA ASN A 66 -0.78 -10.09 -6.00
C ASN A 66 -2.31 -9.94 -5.91
N ALA A 67 -2.93 -10.30 -4.79
CA ALA A 67 -4.38 -10.23 -4.60
C ALA A 67 -4.84 -8.85 -4.09
N SER A 68 -3.96 -8.11 -3.44
CA SER A 68 -4.24 -6.83 -2.77
C SER A 68 -4.27 -5.61 -3.68
N GLY A 69 -4.06 -5.78 -4.99
CA GLY A 69 -4.21 -4.71 -5.97
C GLY A 69 -3.09 -3.66 -5.95
N THR A 70 -3.46 -2.38 -6.03
CA THR A 70 -2.50 -1.26 -6.03
C THR A 70 -2.10 -0.89 -4.61
N VAL A 71 -0.81 -0.75 -4.38
CA VAL A 71 -0.23 -0.28 -3.12
C VAL A 71 0.16 1.19 -3.24
N THR A 72 -0.09 1.98 -2.19
CA THR A 72 0.25 3.41 -2.13
C THR A 72 1.28 3.66 -1.04
N THR A 73 2.31 4.47 -1.31
CA THR A 73 3.31 4.88 -0.32
C THR A 73 3.22 6.38 -0.07
N THR A 74 3.06 6.77 1.20
CA THR A 74 2.86 8.17 1.61
C THR A 74 3.89 8.57 2.66
N GLN A 75 4.46 9.77 2.56
CA GLN A 75 5.29 10.33 3.63
C GLN A 75 4.40 10.92 4.71
N ILE A 76 4.51 10.41 5.94
CA ILE A 76 3.71 10.86 7.09
C ILE A 76 4.50 11.72 8.07
N ALA A 77 5.84 11.71 8.00
CA ALA A 77 6.70 12.59 8.80
C ALA A 77 8.05 12.89 8.13
N GLY A 78 8.70 13.97 8.59
CA GLY A 78 10.00 14.42 8.12
C GLY A 78 9.91 15.47 7.01
N LEU A 79 10.95 15.55 6.18
CA LEU A 79 11.07 16.57 5.12
C LEU A 79 11.01 15.92 3.74
N PRO A 80 10.27 16.46 2.77
CA PRO A 80 10.18 15.86 1.43
C PRO A 80 11.49 15.96 0.65
N SER A 81 11.66 15.07 -0.32
CA SER A 81 12.81 15.06 -1.23
C SER A 81 12.96 16.40 -1.95
N GLY A 82 14.18 16.94 -1.98
CA GLY A 82 14.48 18.25 -2.52
C GLY A 82 14.34 19.40 -1.51
N SER A 83 14.00 19.12 -0.25
CA SER A 83 13.97 20.13 0.82
C SER A 83 15.37 20.44 1.35
N LEU A 84 15.50 21.57 2.06
CA LEU A 84 16.65 21.87 2.90
C LEU A 84 16.55 21.08 4.21
N PHE A 85 17.48 20.16 4.42
CA PHE A 85 17.62 19.39 5.66
C PHE A 85 18.58 20.11 6.60
N PRO A 86 18.21 20.36 7.86
CA PRO A 86 19.08 21.03 8.82
C PRO A 86 20.27 20.14 9.22
N VAL A 87 21.34 20.75 9.71
CA VAL A 87 22.45 20.01 10.32
C VAL A 87 21.93 19.13 11.46
N GLY A 88 22.26 17.84 11.40
CA GLY A 88 21.83 16.83 12.35
C GLY A 88 21.14 15.65 11.68
N THR A 89 20.43 14.86 12.46
CA THR A 89 19.68 13.71 11.95
C THR A 89 18.22 14.11 11.74
N THR A 90 17.73 13.92 10.52
CA THR A 90 16.31 13.99 10.19
C THR A 90 15.80 12.59 9.90
N THR A 91 14.76 12.16 10.62
CA THR A 91 14.08 10.88 10.36
C THR A 91 12.83 11.15 9.54
N ASN A 92 12.76 10.54 8.35
CA ASN A 92 11.55 10.54 7.55
C ASN A 92 10.79 9.24 7.79
N THR A 93 9.48 9.34 7.97
CA THR A 93 8.59 8.18 8.17
C THR A 93 7.61 8.11 7.02
N PHE A 94 7.41 6.89 6.51
CA PHE A 94 6.51 6.58 5.42
C PHE A 94 5.53 5.50 5.88
N GLU A 95 4.35 5.52 5.30
CA GLU A 95 3.29 4.53 5.48
C GLU A 95 2.94 3.95 4.11
N VAL A 96 2.74 2.65 4.06
CA VAL A 96 2.29 1.92 2.89
C VAL A 96 0.88 1.39 3.17
N GLU A 97 -0.06 1.63 2.26
CA GLU A 97 -1.44 1.14 2.33
C GLU A 97 -1.76 0.31 1.08
N ASP A 98 -2.34 -0.88 1.26
CA ASP A 98 -2.82 -1.74 0.17
C ASP A 98 -4.26 -1.38 -0.26
N ALA A 99 -4.86 -2.10 -1.23
CA ALA A 99 -6.24 -1.81 -1.63
C ALA A 99 -7.31 -2.36 -0.66
N SER A 100 -6.90 -3.18 0.30
CA SER A 100 -7.75 -3.80 1.34
C SER A 100 -7.79 -2.95 2.62
N GLY A 101 -6.92 -1.93 2.73
CA GLY A 101 -6.79 -1.03 3.88
C GLY A 101 -5.78 -1.49 4.93
N ASN A 102 -4.95 -2.50 4.64
CA ASN A 102 -3.86 -2.91 5.55
C ASN A 102 -2.67 -1.96 5.40
N THR A 103 -1.92 -1.75 6.49
CA THR A 103 -0.89 -0.68 6.56
C THR A 103 0.44 -1.15 7.17
N ALA A 104 1.56 -0.60 6.68
CA ALA A 104 2.92 -0.86 7.17
C ALA A 104 3.82 0.39 7.21
#